data_AF-A0A497L1C1-F1
#
_entry.id   AF-A0A497L1C1-F1
#
_cell.length_a   1.000
_cell.length_b   1.000
_cell.length_c   1.000
_cell.angle_alpha   90.00
_cell.angle_beta   90.00
_cell.angle_gamma   90.00
#
_symmetry.space_group_name_H-M   'P 1'
#
loop_
_entity.id
_entity.type
_entity.pdbx_description
1 polymer ?
#
loop_
_entity_poly.entity_id
_entity_poly.type
_entity_poly.pdbx_seq_one_letter_code
_entity_poly.pdbx_strand_id
1 'polypeptide(L)'
;MLSGGLDSTLAVKIAQNLGMDVEAVHFTTPFCQCDKCAVDAVGEELKVRVHHVFLGREFLDLLVDPPHGYGSRMNICIDCRILRFRRAKGLAAEIGAEYFVTGEVLDERPFSQRLHAMRLIEREAGVEGRVLRPLSAKLLPETELEKEGAIDRGALYSIRGRRRLPQMRLAEELGIKDYPCP
;
A
#
# COMPACT_ATOMS: atom_id res chain seq x y z
N MET A 1 -3.07 -0.06 -3.62
CA MET A 1 -2.02 0.96 -3.89
C MET A 1 -0.77 0.27 -4.41
N LEU A 2 -0.32 0.64 -5.61
CA LEU A 2 0.76 -0.02 -6.32
C LEU A 2 1.98 0.92 -6.44
N SER A 3 3.15 0.45 -6.01
CA SER A 3 4.40 1.21 -6.10
C SER A 3 5.41 0.61 -7.08
N GLY A 4 5.05 -0.47 -7.78
CA GLY A 4 5.95 -1.22 -8.66
C GLY A 4 6.95 -2.11 -7.92
N GLY A 5 6.98 -2.07 -6.57
CA GLY A 5 7.85 -2.92 -5.76
C GLY A 5 7.16 -4.23 -5.35
N LEU A 6 7.97 -5.24 -5.04
CA LEU A 6 7.54 -6.59 -4.67
C LEU A 6 6.37 -6.63 -3.67
N ASP A 7 6.44 -5.89 -2.55
CA ASP A 7 5.40 -6.01 -1.51
C ASP A 7 4.02 -5.52 -2.01
N SER A 8 4.01 -4.48 -2.85
CA SER A 8 2.77 -3.97 -3.45
C SER A 8 2.23 -4.89 -4.54
N THR A 9 3.11 -5.51 -5.33
CA THR A 9 2.75 -6.52 -6.33
C THR A 9 2.13 -7.75 -5.67
N LEU A 10 2.76 -8.25 -4.60
CA LEU A 10 2.23 -9.35 -3.79
C LEU A 10 0.86 -9.01 -3.23
N ALA A 11 0.67 -7.82 -2.67
CA ALA A 11 -0.62 -7.43 -2.10
C ALA A 11 -1.75 -7.43 -3.13
N VAL A 12 -1.50 -6.96 -4.36
CA VAL A 12 -2.47 -7.03 -5.45
C VAL A 12 -2.78 -8.48 -5.82
N LYS A 13 -1.75 -9.31 -6.00
CA LYS A 13 -1.93 -10.73 -6.36
C LYS A 13 -2.73 -11.50 -5.30
N ILE A 14 -2.44 -11.26 -4.02
CA ILE A 14 -3.17 -11.88 -2.91
C ILE A 14 -4.63 -11.43 -2.91
N ALA A 15 -4.91 -10.13 -3.10
CA ALA A 15 -6.28 -9.63 -3.18
C ALA A 15 -7.07 -10.26 -4.34
N GLN A 16 -6.46 -10.41 -5.52
CA GLN A 16 -7.09 -11.12 -6.64
C GLN A 16 -7.37 -12.59 -6.33
N ASN A 17 -6.43 -13.28 -5.67
CA ASN A 17 -6.62 -14.69 -5.27
C ASN A 17 -7.74 -14.87 -4.23
N LEU A 18 -8.06 -13.83 -3.46
CA LEU A 18 -9.20 -13.79 -2.54
C LEU A 18 -10.53 -13.49 -3.26
N GLY A 19 -10.52 -13.32 -4.58
CA GLY A 19 -11.71 -13.03 -5.38
C GLY A 19 -12.15 -11.57 -5.36
N MET A 20 -11.30 -10.64 -4.89
CA MET A 20 -11.60 -9.22 -4.90
C MET A 20 -11.51 -8.66 -6.34
N ASP A 21 -12.43 -7.75 -6.68
CA ASP A 21 -12.26 -6.87 -7.83
C ASP A 21 -11.31 -5.72 -7.44
N VAL A 22 -10.19 -5.58 -8.14
CA VAL A 22 -9.08 -4.71 -7.73
C VAL A 22 -8.71 -3.77 -8.85
N GLU A 23 -8.74 -2.47 -8.55
CA GLU A 23 -8.06 -1.43 -9.33
C GLU A 23 -6.85 -0.89 -8.56
N ALA A 24 -5.77 -0.58 -9.29
CA ALA A 24 -4.54 -0.05 -8.71
C ALA A 24 -4.50 1.47 -8.83
N VAL A 25 -3.95 2.14 -7.80
CA VAL A 25 -3.57 3.54 -7.86
C VAL A 25 -2.08 3.68 -7.61
N HIS A 26 -1.42 4.45 -8.46
CA HIS A 26 -0.01 4.81 -8.38
C HIS A 26 0.14 6.32 -8.22
N PHE A 27 0.94 6.72 -7.23
CA PHE A 27 1.16 8.12 -6.89
C PHE A 27 2.55 8.56 -7.30
N THR A 28 2.64 9.57 -8.16
CA THR A 28 3.90 10.22 -8.54
C THR A 28 4.04 11.55 -7.81
N THR A 29 5.28 12.01 -7.63
CA THR A 29 5.59 13.32 -7.03
C THR A 29 6.56 14.07 -7.93
N PRO A 30 6.81 15.38 -7.69
CA PRO A 30 7.81 16.13 -8.45
C PRO A 30 9.21 15.50 -8.46
N PHE A 31 9.53 14.65 -7.48
CA PHE A 31 10.87 14.04 -7.31
C PHE A 31 10.92 12.57 -7.72
N CYS A 32 9.78 11.94 -7.98
CA CYS A 32 9.70 10.52 -8.28
C CYS A 32 8.62 10.29 -9.34
N GLN A 33 9.07 10.27 -10.60
CA GLN A 33 8.25 10.03 -11.78
C GLN A 33 8.70 8.79 -12.57
N CYS A 34 9.84 8.20 -12.20
CA CYS A 34 10.55 7.19 -12.99
C CYS A 34 9.94 5.78 -12.90
N ASP A 35 9.03 5.55 -11.96
CA ASP A 35 8.50 4.21 -11.66
C ASP A 35 7.27 3.86 -12.50
N LYS A 36 6.79 4.79 -13.34
CA LYS A 36 5.55 4.63 -14.11
C LYS A 36 5.59 3.40 -15.01
N CYS A 37 6.66 3.20 -15.76
CA CYS A 37 6.78 2.03 -16.66
C CYS A 37 6.80 0.70 -15.89
N ALA A 38 7.46 0.65 -14.73
CA ALA A 38 7.50 -0.56 -13.91
C ALA A 38 6.10 -0.87 -13.32
N VAL A 39 5.38 0.16 -12.91
CA VAL A 39 4.01 0.03 -12.41
C VAL A 39 3.05 -0.41 -13.51
N ASP A 40 3.15 0.17 -14.71
CA ASP A 40 2.32 -0.19 -15.86
C ASP A 40 2.56 -1.64 -16.27
N ALA A 41 3.83 -2.09 -16.31
CA ALA A 41 4.17 -3.49 -16.57
C ALA A 41 3.54 -4.45 -15.54
N VAL A 42 3.58 -4.11 -14.25
CA VAL A 42 2.92 -4.90 -13.20
C VAL A 42 1.39 -4.88 -13.37
N GLY A 43 0.81 -3.74 -13.76
CA GLY A 43 -0.61 -3.62 -14.07
C GLY A 43 -1.04 -4.52 -15.22
N GLU A 44 -0.26 -4.57 -16.30
CA GLU A 44 -0.50 -5.43 -17.46
C GLU A 44 -0.37 -6.92 -17.10
N GLU A 45 0.69 -7.31 -16.39
CA GLU A 45 0.94 -8.69 -15.96
C GLU A 45 -0.20 -9.21 -15.08
N LEU A 46 -0.63 -8.39 -14.12
CA LEU A 46 -1.71 -8.73 -13.20
C LEU A 46 -3.11 -8.47 -13.77
N LYS A 47 -3.21 -7.89 -14.97
CA LYS A 47 -4.47 -7.48 -15.62
C LYS A 47 -5.32 -6.57 -14.73
N VAL A 48 -4.68 -5.61 -14.08
CA VAL A 48 -5.31 -4.63 -13.19
C VAL A 48 -5.23 -3.24 -13.82
N ARG A 49 -6.34 -2.52 -13.83
CA ARG A 49 -6.38 -1.12 -14.26
C ARG A 49 -5.55 -0.26 -13.29
N VAL A 50 -4.63 0.54 -13.83
CA VAL A 50 -3.77 1.43 -13.05
C VAL A 50 -4.19 2.89 -13.25
N HIS A 51 -4.55 3.56 -12.15
CA HIS A 51 -4.79 4.99 -12.07
C HIS A 51 -3.52 5.72 -11.64
N HIS A 52 -3.05 6.66 -12.46
CA HIS A 52 -1.89 7.48 -12.13
C HIS A 52 -2.33 8.83 -11.57
N VAL A 53 -1.92 9.14 -10.35
CA VAL A 53 -2.27 10.38 -9.65
C VAL A 53 -1.00 11.14 -9.30
N PHE A 54 -0.88 12.37 -9.81
CA PHE A 54 0.25 13.24 -9.51
C PHE A 54 -0.01 14.07 -8.24
N LEU A 55 0.89 13.96 -7.28
CA LEU A 55 0.90 14.72 -6.03
C LEU A 55 1.87 15.90 -6.17
N GLY A 56 1.37 17.02 -6.68
CA GLY A 56 2.17 18.22 -6.96
C GLY A 56 2.34 19.13 -5.73
N ARG A 57 1.60 20.24 -5.73
CA ARG A 57 1.76 21.32 -4.74
C ARG A 57 1.56 20.85 -3.30
N GLU A 58 0.54 20.05 -3.06
CA GLU A 58 0.24 19.46 -1.74
C GLU A 58 1.41 18.66 -1.16
N PHE A 59 2.19 17.97 -1.99
CA PHE A 59 3.36 17.22 -1.53
C PHE A 59 4.52 18.15 -1.21
N LEU A 60 4.70 19.23 -1.98
CA LEU A 60 5.71 20.25 -1.70
C LEU A 60 5.43 20.99 -0.39
N ASP A 61 4.17 21.33 -0.12
CA ASP A 61 3.79 21.99 1.13
C ASP A 61 4.06 21.08 2.34
N LEU A 62 3.77 19.78 2.23
CA LEU A 62 4.13 18.79 3.26
C LEU A 62 5.64 18.60 3.44
N LEU A 63 6.43 18.77 2.39
CA LEU A 63 7.89 18.68 2.48
C LEU A 63 8.51 19.87 3.19
N VAL A 64 7.87 21.04 3.16
CA VAL A 64 8.37 22.26 3.82
C VAL A 64 8.02 22.23 5.31
N ASP A 65 6.79 21.86 5.63
CA ASP A 65 6.29 21.84 7.01
C ASP A 65 5.40 20.61 7.26
N PRO A 66 6.00 19.43 7.52
CA PRO A 66 5.25 18.20 7.76
C PRO A 66 4.62 18.22 9.17
N PRO A 67 3.29 18.07 9.29
CA PRO A 67 2.60 18.05 10.58
C PRO A 67 3.14 17.03 11.59
N HIS A 68 3.69 15.90 11.13
CA HIS A 68 4.26 14.86 11.98
C HIS A 68 5.78 14.92 12.11
N GLY A 69 6.39 16.00 11.62
CA GLY A 69 7.83 16.21 11.64
C GLY A 69 8.61 15.31 10.69
N TYR A 70 9.92 15.39 10.78
CA TYR A 70 10.84 14.68 9.91
C TYR A 70 11.41 13.42 10.57
N GLY A 71 11.38 12.31 9.84
CA GLY A 71 12.24 11.16 10.10
C GLY A 71 13.67 11.39 9.59
N SER A 72 14.51 10.36 9.67
CA SER A 72 15.89 10.43 9.18
C SER A 72 15.96 10.86 7.71
N ARG A 73 16.89 11.77 7.39
CA ARG A 73 17.11 12.29 6.02
C ARG A 73 15.87 13.00 5.44
N MET A 74 15.20 13.83 6.25
CA MET A 74 13.99 14.58 5.87
C MET A 74 12.84 13.66 5.40
N ASN A 75 12.72 12.48 6.00
CA ASN A 75 11.67 11.52 5.64
C ASN A 75 10.31 12.00 6.18
N ILE A 76 9.35 12.23 5.28
CA ILE A 76 7.97 12.63 5.61
C ILE A 76 6.94 11.50 5.38
N CYS A 77 7.33 10.23 5.55
CA CYS A 77 6.50 9.10 5.13
C CYS A 77 5.14 9.02 5.85
N ILE A 78 5.00 9.54 7.08
CA ILE A 78 3.70 9.56 7.76
C ILE A 78 2.75 10.48 6.99
N ASP A 79 3.13 11.74 6.81
CA ASP A 79 2.34 12.74 6.09
C ASP A 79 2.10 12.36 4.62
N CYS A 80 3.13 11.85 3.95
CA CYS A 80 3.02 11.35 2.58
C CYS A 80 2.02 10.19 2.46
N ARG A 81 1.97 9.28 3.44
CA ARG A 81 0.97 8.20 3.45
C ARG A 81 -0.43 8.73 3.73
N ILE A 82 -0.60 9.65 4.68
CA ILE A 82 -1.88 10.30 4.96
C ILE A 82 -2.41 10.96 3.68
N LEU A 83 -1.56 11.73 2.99
CA LEU A 83 -1.89 12.36 1.72
C LEU A 83 -2.35 11.35 0.66
N ARG A 84 -1.58 10.26 0.47
CA ARG A 84 -1.91 9.20 -0.49
C ARG A 84 -3.24 8.54 -0.17
N PHE A 85 -3.51 8.22 1.09
CA PHE A 85 -4.81 7.63 1.46
C PHE A 85 -5.96 8.62 1.27
N ARG A 86 -5.79 9.92 1.55
CA ARG A 86 -6.83 10.93 1.26
C ARG A 86 -7.14 11.00 -0.24
N ARG A 87 -6.11 10.97 -1.09
CA ARG A 87 -6.28 10.95 -2.55
C ARG A 87 -6.87 9.65 -3.06
N ALA A 88 -6.42 8.52 -2.51
CA ALA A 88 -7.00 7.21 -2.82
C ALA A 88 -8.48 7.15 -2.42
N LYS A 89 -8.87 7.77 -1.30
CA LYS A 89 -10.26 7.85 -0.86
C LYS A 89 -11.14 8.66 -1.81
N GLY A 90 -10.61 9.76 -2.37
CA GLY A 90 -11.28 10.50 -3.43
C GLY A 90 -11.53 9.64 -4.66
N LEU A 91 -10.48 9.00 -5.18
CA LEU A 91 -10.58 8.08 -6.32
C LEU A 91 -11.54 6.92 -6.04
N ALA A 92 -11.48 6.34 -4.83
CA ALA A 92 -12.35 5.25 -4.43
C ALA A 92 -13.84 5.64 -4.50
N ALA A 93 -14.19 6.87 -4.12
CA ALA A 93 -15.55 7.37 -4.26
C ALA A 93 -15.99 7.52 -5.73
N GLU A 94 -15.08 7.87 -6.63
CA GLU A 94 -15.36 8.01 -8.07
C GLU A 94 -15.59 6.65 -8.76
N ILE A 95 -14.83 5.63 -8.37
CA ILE A 95 -14.90 4.28 -8.99
C ILE A 95 -15.79 3.30 -8.21
N GLY A 96 -16.37 3.71 -7.08
CA GLY A 96 -17.22 2.85 -6.24
C GLY A 96 -16.46 1.82 -5.41
N ALA A 97 -15.18 2.06 -5.11
CA ALA A 97 -14.38 1.17 -4.26
C ALA A 97 -14.57 1.47 -2.76
N GLU A 98 -14.67 0.41 -1.96
CA GLU A 98 -14.94 0.52 -0.52
C GLU A 98 -13.69 0.28 0.35
N TYR A 99 -12.73 -0.50 -0.15
CA TYR A 99 -11.58 -0.95 0.63
C TYR A 99 -10.25 -0.58 -0.03
N PHE A 100 -9.21 -0.44 0.78
CA PHE A 100 -7.86 -0.15 0.32
C PHE A 100 -6.96 -1.34 0.59
N VAL A 101 -6.16 -1.73 -0.40
CA VAL A 101 -5.14 -2.77 -0.23
C VAL A 101 -3.75 -2.16 -0.34
N THR A 102 -2.85 -2.50 0.60
CA THR A 102 -1.45 -2.05 0.57
C THR A 102 -0.48 -3.20 0.83
N GLY A 103 0.74 -3.07 0.30
CA GLY A 103 1.86 -3.96 0.61
C GLY A 103 2.61 -3.60 1.90
N GLU A 104 1.99 -2.87 2.83
CA GLU A 104 2.65 -2.53 4.08
C GLU A 104 2.83 -3.76 4.99
N VAL A 105 4.04 -3.93 5.51
CA VAL A 105 4.39 -5.01 6.44
C VAL A 105 4.68 -4.40 7.81
N LEU A 106 4.05 -4.93 8.86
CA LEU A 106 4.26 -4.49 10.24
C LEU A 106 5.75 -4.52 10.62
N ASP A 107 6.25 -3.40 11.14
CA ASP A 107 7.64 -3.18 11.57
C ASP A 107 8.71 -3.29 10.46
N GLU A 108 8.33 -3.30 9.18
CA GLU A 108 9.30 -3.33 8.08
C GLU A 108 9.96 -1.95 7.84
N ARG A 109 9.20 -0.87 8.00
CA ARG A 109 9.73 0.51 7.98
C ARG A 109 9.54 1.19 9.35
N PRO A 110 10.62 1.55 10.06
CA PRO A 110 10.55 1.99 11.46
C PRO A 110 9.79 3.30 11.67
N PHE A 111 9.70 4.16 10.65
CA PHE A 111 9.05 5.46 10.74
C PHE A 111 7.54 5.41 10.45
N SER A 112 7.10 4.62 9.46
CA SER A 112 5.71 4.66 8.96
C SER A 112 4.91 3.37 9.14
N GLN A 113 5.57 2.24 9.46
CA GLN A 113 4.93 0.92 9.49
C GLN A 113 4.98 0.26 10.87
N ARG A 114 5.17 1.05 11.94
CA ARG A 114 4.86 0.60 13.30
C ARG A 114 3.35 0.66 13.52
N LEU A 115 2.82 -0.19 14.40
CA LEU A 115 1.38 -0.27 14.66
C LEU A 115 0.74 1.09 14.98
N HIS A 116 1.38 1.88 15.86
CA HIS A 116 0.86 3.22 16.22
C HIS A 116 0.87 4.18 15.02
N ALA A 117 1.88 4.12 14.16
CA ALA A 117 2.00 4.97 12.98
C ALA A 117 0.95 4.59 11.94
N MET A 118 0.74 3.28 11.70
CA MET A 118 -0.31 2.81 10.79
C MET A 118 -1.71 3.26 11.25
N ARG A 119 -2.02 3.12 12.55
CA ARG A 119 -3.30 3.58 13.12
C ARG A 119 -3.48 5.10 13.04
N LEU A 120 -2.41 5.86 13.30
CA LEU A 120 -2.39 7.31 13.13
C LEU A 120 -2.72 7.70 11.68
N ILE A 121 -2.00 7.11 10.72
CA ILE A 121 -2.18 7.37 9.28
C ILE A 121 -3.62 7.08 8.85
N GLU A 122 -4.17 5.93 9.26
CA GLU A 122 -5.55 5.55 8.93
C GLU A 122 -6.58 6.52 9.47
N ARG A 123 -6.46 6.88 10.75
CA ARG A 123 -7.38 7.81 11.41
C ARG A 123 -7.35 9.18 10.75
N GLU A 124 -6.15 9.71 10.47
CA GLU A 124 -6.02 11.04 9.87
C GLU A 124 -6.40 11.11 8.39
N ALA A 125 -6.25 10.00 7.67
CA ALA A 125 -6.77 9.88 6.31
C ALA A 125 -8.28 9.56 6.27
N GLY A 126 -8.87 9.20 7.41
CA GLY A 126 -10.29 8.83 7.52
C GLY A 126 -10.62 7.54 6.77
N VAL A 127 -9.75 6.53 6.91
CA VAL A 127 -9.86 5.19 6.30
C VAL A 127 -9.67 4.07 7.34
N GLU A 128 -9.85 4.38 8.63
CA GLU A 128 -9.72 3.43 9.74
C GLU A 128 -10.58 2.18 9.51
N GLY A 129 -9.98 1.01 9.72
CA GLY A 129 -10.64 -0.29 9.54
C GLY A 129 -10.87 -0.71 8.09
N ARG A 130 -10.54 0.14 7.09
CA ARG A 130 -10.78 -0.14 5.66
C ARG A 130 -9.52 -0.49 4.87
N VAL A 131 -8.36 -0.56 5.54
CA VAL A 131 -7.05 -0.81 4.90
C VAL A 131 -6.58 -2.24 5.14
N LEU A 132 -6.76 -3.10 4.15
CA LEU A 132 -6.22 -4.45 4.15
C LEU A 132 -4.71 -4.44 3.89
N ARG A 133 -3.95 -5.16 4.71
CA ARG A 133 -2.50 -5.35 4.59
C ARG A 133 -2.17 -6.84 4.50
N PRO A 134 -2.34 -7.48 3.34
CA PRO A 134 -2.38 -8.94 3.24
C PRO A 134 -1.15 -9.65 3.80
N LEU A 135 0.02 -9.02 3.66
CA LEU A 135 1.30 -9.57 4.11
C LEU A 135 1.43 -9.64 5.64
N SER A 136 0.72 -8.79 6.38
CA SER A 136 0.82 -8.71 7.85
C SER A 136 -0.53 -8.75 8.58
N ALA A 137 -1.62 -9.07 7.87
CA ALA A 137 -2.99 -8.99 8.37
C ALA A 137 -3.23 -9.82 9.65
N LYS A 138 -2.64 -11.01 9.74
CA LYS A 138 -2.77 -11.89 10.93
C LYS A 138 -2.15 -11.29 12.21
N LEU A 139 -1.35 -10.23 12.09
CA LEU A 139 -0.72 -9.51 13.20
C LEU A 139 -1.43 -8.20 13.55
N LEU A 140 -2.45 -7.84 12.77
CA LEU A 140 -3.20 -6.59 12.88
C LEU A 140 -4.65 -6.89 13.26
N PRO A 141 -5.38 -5.91 13.84
CA PRO A 141 -6.82 -6.01 13.99
C PRO A 141 -7.50 -6.29 12.64
N GLU A 142 -8.63 -7.00 12.69
CA GLU A 142 -9.44 -7.26 11.51
C GLU A 142 -9.98 -5.96 10.91
N THR A 143 -9.89 -5.86 9.58
CA THR A 143 -10.59 -4.85 8.79
C THR A 143 -12.08 -5.17 8.71
N GLU A 144 -12.91 -4.20 8.35
CA GLU A 144 -14.34 -4.44 8.13
C GLU A 144 -14.58 -5.48 7.02
N LEU A 145 -13.75 -5.46 5.97
CA LEU A 145 -13.74 -6.48 4.91
C LEU A 145 -13.58 -7.91 5.46
N GLU A 146 -12.76 -8.09 6.48
CA GLU A 146 -12.56 -9.39 7.13
C GLU A 146 -13.74 -9.76 8.04
N LYS A 147 -14.24 -8.81 8.83
CA LYS A 147 -15.36 -9.03 9.77
C LYS A 147 -16.66 -9.36 9.06
N GLU A 148 -16.88 -8.77 7.88
CA GLU A 148 -18.03 -9.03 7.02
C GLU A 148 -17.97 -10.43 6.38
N GLY A 149 -16.84 -11.13 6.47
CA GLY A 149 -16.63 -12.41 5.83
C GLY A 149 -16.46 -12.32 4.31
N ALA A 150 -16.17 -11.13 3.78
CA ALA A 150 -15.96 -10.92 2.35
C ALA A 150 -14.67 -11.56 1.84
N ILE A 151 -13.70 -11.81 2.73
CA ILE A 151 -12.47 -12.55 2.43
C ILE A 151 -12.14 -13.56 3.53
N ASP A 152 -11.43 -14.62 3.17
CA ASP A 152 -10.89 -15.58 4.13
C ASP A 152 -9.57 -15.08 4.76
N ARG A 153 -9.62 -14.69 6.03
CA ARG A 153 -8.43 -14.30 6.82
C ARG A 153 -7.42 -15.44 6.95
N GLY A 154 -7.84 -16.70 6.84
CA GLY A 154 -6.98 -17.88 6.82
C GLY A 154 -5.95 -17.86 5.69
N ALA A 155 -6.31 -17.29 4.54
CA ALA A 155 -5.46 -17.15 3.36
C ALA A 155 -4.51 -15.93 3.41
N LEU A 156 -4.53 -15.12 4.47
CA LEU A 156 -3.62 -13.98 4.67
C LEU A 156 -2.34 -14.37 5.42
N TYR A 157 -1.39 -13.44 5.56
CA TYR A 157 -0.06 -13.73 6.09
C TYR A 157 0.25 -12.99 7.41
N SER A 158 1.31 -13.45 8.08
CA SER A 158 1.81 -12.94 9.35
C SER A 158 3.28 -12.47 9.26
N ILE A 159 3.65 -11.83 8.14
CA ILE A 159 5.01 -11.33 7.92
C ILE A 159 5.23 -10.09 8.79
N ARG A 160 6.40 -10.01 9.43
CA ARG A 160 6.81 -8.89 10.28
C ARG A 160 8.29 -8.60 10.14
N GLY A 161 8.63 -7.33 10.28
CA GLY A 161 10.00 -6.86 10.38
C GLY A 161 10.66 -6.63 9.03
N ARG A 162 11.95 -6.32 9.08
CA ARG A 162 12.69 -5.72 7.95
C ARG A 162 13.20 -6.72 6.91
N ARG A 163 13.18 -8.02 7.21
CA ARG A 163 13.73 -9.05 6.32
C ARG A 163 12.70 -9.36 5.25
N ARG A 164 13.12 -9.33 3.98
CA ARG A 164 12.24 -9.59 2.82
C ARG A 164 12.24 -11.03 2.33
N LEU A 165 12.99 -11.92 2.99
CA LEU A 165 13.08 -13.33 2.59
C LEU A 165 11.70 -14.04 2.51
N PRO A 166 10.76 -13.82 3.46
CA PRO A 166 9.40 -14.37 3.33
C PRO A 166 8.67 -13.89 2.08
N GLN A 167 8.76 -12.58 1.77
CA GLN A 167 8.14 -11.97 0.59
C GLN A 167 8.74 -12.55 -0.70
N MET A 168 10.06 -12.74 -0.75
CA MET A 168 10.73 -13.33 -1.92
C MET A 168 10.28 -14.78 -2.16
N ARG A 169 10.18 -15.60 -1.10
CA ARG A 169 9.64 -16.97 -1.21
C ARG A 169 8.19 -16.97 -1.69
N LEU A 170 7.38 -16.05 -1.15
CA LEU A 170 5.99 -15.91 -1.57
C LEU A 170 5.87 -15.48 -3.04
N ALA A 171 6.81 -14.66 -3.53
CA ALA A 171 6.87 -14.29 -4.94
C ALA A 171 7.08 -15.52 -5.84
N GLU A 172 8.00 -16.42 -5.45
CA GLU A 172 8.26 -17.67 -6.15
C GLU A 172 7.02 -18.57 -6.17
N GLU A 173 6.34 -18.72 -5.02
CA GLU A 173 5.10 -19.50 -4.90
C GLU A 173 3.96 -18.95 -5.78
N LEU A 174 3.85 -17.62 -5.87
CA LEU A 174 2.82 -16.94 -6.66
C LEU A 174 3.20 -16.72 -8.13
N GLY A 175 4.39 -17.18 -8.54
CA GLY A 175 4.88 -17.06 -9.91
C GLY A 175 5.23 -15.64 -10.34
N ILE A 176 5.45 -14.71 -9.40
CA ILE A 176 5.83 -13.32 -9.67
C ILE A 176 7.33 -13.29 -9.94
N LYS A 177 7.69 -12.96 -11.19
CA LYS A 177 9.08 -12.85 -11.65
C LYS A 177 9.40 -11.37 -11.90
N ASP A 178 10.69 -11.02 -11.90
CA ASP A 178 11.16 -9.66 -12.26
C ASP A 178 10.49 -8.49 -11.51
N TYR A 179 10.51 -8.54 -10.17
CA TYR A 179 10.26 -7.34 -9.37
C TYR A 179 11.57 -6.55 -9.18
N PRO A 180 11.51 -5.21 -9.03
CA PRO A 180 12.69 -4.41 -8.72
C PRO A 180 13.38 -4.94 -7.46
N CYS A 181 14.65 -5.34 -7.62
CA CYS A 181 15.49 -5.74 -6.50
C CYS A 181 15.72 -4.49 -5.60
N PRO A 182 15.51 -4.59 -4.28
CA PRO A 182 15.59 -3.45 -3.37
C PRO A 182 16.98 -2.82 -3.24
#